data_AF-A0A838P5X9-F1
#
_entry.id   AF-A0A838P5X9-F1
#
_cell.length_a   1.000
_cell.length_b   1.000
_cell.length_c   1.000
_cell.angle_alpha   90.00
_cell.angle_beta   90.00
_cell.angle_gamma   90.00
#
_symmetry.space_group_name_H-M   'P 1'
#
loop_
_entity.id
_entity.type
_entity.pdbx_description
1 polymer ?
#
loop_
_entity_poly.entity_id
_entity_poly.type
_entity_poly.pdbx_seq_one_letter_code
_entity_poly.pdbx_strand_id
1 'polypeptide(L)'
;AVALRAQKLIFLTGAPGVLRDRTDPSTLVTFADPDDLAGLMASGVLTGGMRPKVEACIRAATGGVERTHIIDGRAPDALLLEVFTGAGCGTMIVGRKEKATYLGVDLAG
;
A
#
# COMPACT_ATOMS: atom_id res chain seq x y z
N ALA A 1 4.19 13.58 5.09
CA ALA A 1 2.80 13.09 4.88
C ALA A 1 1.96 13.29 6.13
N VAL A 2 2.26 12.61 7.25
CA VAL A 2 1.51 12.75 8.52
C VAL A 2 1.39 14.19 9.01
N ALA A 3 2.51 14.89 9.19
CA ALA A 3 2.51 16.29 9.65
C ALA A 3 1.74 17.25 8.72
N LEU A 4 1.66 16.92 7.43
CA LEU A 4 0.93 17.70 6.42
C LEU A 4 -0.55 17.32 6.34
N ARG A 5 -0.99 16.28 7.08
CA ARG A 5 -2.32 15.66 6.94
C ARG A 5 -2.61 15.32 5.47
N ALA A 6 -1.62 14.74 4.79
CA ALA A 6 -1.74 14.41 3.39
C ALA A 6 -2.86 13.39 3.16
N GLN A 7 -3.65 13.60 2.11
CA GLN A 7 -4.64 12.64 1.61
C GLN A 7 -3.99 11.34 1.11
N LYS A 8 -2.84 11.47 0.42
CA LYS A 8 -2.09 10.35 -0.17
C LYS A 8 -0.60 10.47 0.09
N LEU A 9 0.05 9.35 0.40
CA LEU A 9 1.50 9.16 0.30
C LEU A 9 1.78 8.15 -0.81
N ILE A 10 2.64 8.47 -1.78
CA ILE A 10 2.92 7.58 -2.91
C ILE A 10 4.43 7.36 -3.03
N PHE A 11 4.85 6.10 -3.02
CA PHE A 11 6.20 5.68 -3.38
C PHE A 11 6.21 5.20 -4.83
N LEU A 12 6.91 5.95 -5.69
CA LEU A 12 7.31 5.49 -7.02
C LEU A 12 8.53 4.58 -6.88
N THR A 13 8.45 3.36 -7.38
CA THR A 13 9.49 2.33 -7.26
C THR A 13 9.75 1.63 -8.59
N GLY A 14 10.83 0.85 -8.69
CA GLY A 14 11.09 -0.04 -9.84
C GLY A 14 10.43 -1.41 -9.73
N ALA A 15 9.42 -1.57 -8.87
CA ALA A 15 8.71 -2.82 -8.64
C ALA A 15 7.20 -2.57 -8.80
N PRO A 16 6.41 -3.58 -9.21
CA PRO A 16 4.96 -3.46 -9.40
C PRO A 16 4.21 -3.07 -8.13
N GLY A 17 4.76 -3.42 -6.96
CA GLY A 17 4.14 -3.22 -5.66
C GLY A 17 4.66 -4.28 -4.69
N VAL A 18 3.85 -4.63 -3.71
CA VAL A 18 4.08 -5.73 -2.78
C VAL A 18 3.58 -7.03 -3.40
N LEU A 19 4.47 -7.99 -3.62
CA LEU A 19 4.13 -9.34 -4.10
C LEU A 19 4.17 -10.33 -2.93
N ARG A 20 3.24 -11.28 -2.88
CA ARG A 20 3.32 -12.39 -1.90
C ARG A 20 4.43 -13.38 -2.28
N ASP A 21 4.66 -13.55 -3.58
CA ASP A 21 5.79 -14.28 -4.15
C ASP A 21 6.52 -13.34 -5.12
N ARG A 22 7.80 -13.10 -4.86
CA ARG A 22 8.62 -12.19 -5.67
C ARG A 22 8.86 -12.69 -7.09
N THR A 23 8.68 -13.98 -7.32
CA THR A 23 8.88 -14.64 -8.62
C THR A 23 7.61 -14.69 -9.44
N ASP A 24 6.44 -14.40 -8.83
CA ASP A 24 5.14 -14.45 -9.49
C ASP A 24 4.42 -13.09 -9.40
N PRO A 25 4.43 -12.29 -10.49
CA PRO A 25 3.73 -11.01 -10.56
C PRO A 25 2.22 -11.09 -10.32
N SER A 26 1.59 -12.25 -10.53
CA SER A 26 0.15 -12.44 -10.28
C SER A 26 -0.21 -12.36 -8.79
N THR A 27 0.80 -12.46 -7.91
CA THR A 27 0.63 -12.40 -6.47
C THR A 27 0.64 -10.99 -5.89
N LEU A 28 0.49 -9.96 -6.75
CA LEU A 28 0.38 -8.57 -6.33
C LEU A 28 -0.71 -8.40 -5.27
N VAL A 29 -0.31 -7.82 -4.15
CA VAL A 29 -1.22 -7.32 -3.14
C VAL A 29 -1.72 -5.97 -3.64
N THR A 30 -2.96 -5.88 -4.10
CA THR A 30 -3.51 -4.63 -4.64
C THR A 30 -4.04 -3.72 -3.53
N PHE A 31 -4.55 -4.29 -2.45
CA PHE A 31 -5.12 -3.58 -1.31
C PHE A 31 -4.80 -4.30 0.00
N ALA A 32 -4.35 -3.55 1.00
CA ALA A 32 -3.99 -4.09 2.29
C ALA A 32 -4.13 -3.09 3.45
N ASP A 33 -4.27 -3.63 4.66
CA ASP A 33 -3.99 -2.94 5.92
C ASP A 33 -2.78 -3.58 6.63
N PRO A 34 -2.40 -3.11 7.84
CA PRO A 34 -1.29 -3.71 8.57
C PRO A 34 -1.48 -5.19 8.93
N ASP A 35 -2.72 -5.67 9.07
CA ASP A 35 -3.00 -7.07 9.42
C ASP A 35 -2.75 -7.99 8.23
N ASP A 36 -3.17 -7.59 7.02
CA ASP A 36 -2.91 -8.36 5.79
C ASP A 36 -1.40 -8.52 5.53
N LEU A 37 -0.61 -7.51 5.92
CA LEU A 37 0.83 -7.48 5.67
C LEU A 37 1.65 -8.11 6.80
N ALA A 38 1.05 -8.40 7.95
CA ALA A 38 1.76 -8.95 9.11
C ALA A 38 2.51 -10.25 8.77
N GLY A 39 1.86 -11.15 8.03
CA GLY A 39 2.50 -12.39 7.56
C GLY A 39 3.64 -12.15 6.58
N LEU A 40 3.53 -11.17 5.69
CA LEU A 40 4.58 -10.82 4.73
C LEU A 40 5.79 -10.15 5.42
N MET A 41 5.53 -9.35 6.46
CA MET A 41 6.56 -8.76 7.30
C MET A 41 7.35 -9.84 8.06
N ALA A 42 6.65 -10.82 8.64
CA ALA A 42 7.24 -11.91 9.42
C ALA A 42 7.98 -12.96 8.58
N SER A 43 7.44 -13.32 7.41
CA SER A 43 8.02 -14.35 6.53
C SER A 43 9.33 -13.96 5.86
N GLY A 44 9.67 -12.66 5.87
CA GLY A 44 10.89 -12.17 5.22
C GLY A 44 10.79 -12.02 3.70
N VAL A 45 9.60 -12.22 3.10
CA VAL A 45 9.35 -11.96 1.67
C VAL A 45 9.66 -10.50 1.30
N LEU A 46 9.40 -9.57 2.22
CA LEU A 46 9.71 -8.15 2.06
C LEU A 46 11.20 -7.90 2.26
N THR A 47 11.91 -7.76 1.15
CA THR A 47 13.37 -7.76 1.08
C THR A 47 13.91 -6.42 0.56
N GLY A 48 15.16 -6.11 0.92
CA GLY A 48 15.86 -4.91 0.48
C GLY A 48 15.07 -3.65 0.82
N GLY A 49 14.92 -2.75 -0.16
CA GLY A 49 14.21 -1.48 0.01
C GLY A 49 12.68 -1.59 0.11
N MET A 50 12.08 -2.78 0.01
CA MET A 50 10.62 -2.95 0.08
C MET A 50 10.12 -2.91 1.52
N ARG A 51 10.79 -3.62 2.45
CA ARG A 51 10.45 -3.59 3.88
C ARG A 51 10.32 -2.17 4.45
N PRO A 52 11.31 -1.27 4.30
CA PRO A 52 11.19 0.09 4.84
C PRO A 52 10.09 0.92 4.17
N LYS A 53 9.70 0.64 2.92
CA LYS A 53 8.56 1.30 2.26
C LYS A 53 7.24 0.85 2.88
N VAL A 54 7.07 -0.45 3.06
CA VAL A 54 5.89 -1.03 3.72
C VAL A 54 5.76 -0.49 5.15
N GLU A 55 6.84 -0.48 5.93
CA GLU A 55 6.85 0.10 7.28
C GLU A 55 6.49 1.59 7.29
N ALA A 56 7.00 2.36 6.34
CA ALA A 56 6.68 3.78 6.21
C ALA A 56 5.20 4.00 5.83
N CYS A 57 4.67 3.19 4.91
CA CYS A 57 3.26 3.18 4.53
C CYS A 57 2.36 2.86 5.72
N ILE A 58 2.64 1.77 6.45
CA ILE A 58 1.90 1.40 7.66
C ILE A 58 1.92 2.55 8.66
N ARG A 59 3.10 3.08 8.99
CA ARG A 59 3.24 4.20 9.93
C ARG A 59 2.46 5.44 9.49
N ALA A 60 2.51 5.78 8.21
CA ALA A 60 1.78 6.93 7.67
C ALA A 60 0.27 6.71 7.75
N ALA A 61 -0.20 5.53 7.37
CA ALA A 61 -1.61 5.14 7.43
C ALA A 61 -2.15 5.15 8.87
N THR A 62 -1.42 4.56 9.82
CA THR A 62 -1.76 4.62 11.25
C THR A 62 -1.65 6.03 11.83
N GLY A 63 -0.83 6.87 11.22
CA GLY A 63 -0.65 8.28 11.57
C GLY A 63 -1.69 9.23 10.96
N GLY A 64 -2.74 8.71 10.32
CA GLY A 64 -3.85 9.50 9.79
C GLY A 64 -3.70 9.98 8.35
N VAL A 65 -2.71 9.47 7.60
CA VAL A 65 -2.73 9.59 6.13
C VAL A 65 -3.77 8.59 5.62
N GLU A 66 -4.81 9.08 4.92
CA GLU A 66 -5.92 8.21 4.50
C GLU A 66 -5.44 7.03 3.65
N ARG A 67 -4.60 7.30 2.64
CA ARG A 67 -4.12 6.27 1.71
C ARG A 67 -2.64 6.37 1.46
N THR A 68 -1.98 5.23 1.42
CA THR A 68 -0.58 5.13 1.01
C THR A 68 -0.46 4.15 -0.13
N HIS A 69 0.49 4.38 -1.04
CA HIS A 69 0.59 3.64 -2.28
C HIS A 69 2.05 3.29 -2.58
N ILE A 70 2.30 2.08 -3.06
CA ILE A 70 3.58 1.64 -3.62
C ILE A 70 3.31 1.18 -5.05
N ILE A 71 3.85 1.90 -6.04
CA ILE A 71 3.52 1.70 -7.46
C ILE A 71 4.78 1.67 -8.35
N ASP A 72 4.66 1.02 -9.52
CA ASP A 72 5.74 0.99 -10.51
C ASP A 72 5.89 2.32 -11.25
N GLY A 73 6.92 3.09 -10.88
CA GLY A 73 7.23 4.37 -11.51
C GLY A 73 7.83 4.27 -12.92
N ARG A 74 8.09 3.06 -13.43
CA ARG A 74 8.59 2.84 -14.79
C ARG A 74 7.46 2.75 -15.81
N ALA A 75 6.24 2.46 -15.36
CA ALA A 75 5.08 2.41 -16.23
C ALA A 75 4.70 3.84 -16.67
N PRO A 76 4.37 4.06 -17.96
CA PRO A 76 3.86 5.34 -18.42
C PRO A 76 2.63 5.76 -17.61
N ASP A 77 2.58 7.05 -17.25
CA ASP A 77 1.46 7.66 -16.53
C ASP A 77 1.08 6.99 -15.20
N ALA A 78 1.99 6.22 -14.59
CA ALA A 78 1.72 5.43 -13.37
C ALA A 78 1.05 6.24 -12.26
N LEU A 79 1.50 7.48 -12.03
CA LEU A 79 0.91 8.36 -11.03
C LEU A 79 -0.53 8.77 -11.36
N LEU A 80 -0.80 9.09 -12.62
CA LEU A 80 -2.15 9.46 -13.06
C LEU A 80 -3.08 8.26 -12.99
N LEU A 81 -2.63 7.09 -13.42
CA LEU A 81 -3.39 5.85 -13.32
C LEU A 81 -3.76 5.53 -11.87
N GLU A 82 -2.80 5.61 -10.94
CA GLU A 82 -3.06 5.33 -9.52
C GLU A 82 -4.02 6.33 -8.88
N VAL A 83 -3.97 7.60 -9.28
CA VAL A 83 -4.81 8.65 -8.67
C VAL A 83 -6.21 8.67 -9.27
N PHE A 84 -6.35 8.42 -10.56
CA PHE A 84 -7.60 8.63 -11.31
C PHE A 84 -8.31 7.35 -11.76
N THR A 85 -7.76 6.16 -11.48
CA THR A 85 -8.42 4.89 -11.82
C THR A 85 -8.66 4.01 -10.59
N GLY A 86 -9.77 3.28 -10.60
CA GLY A 86 -10.12 2.35 -9.52
C GLY A 86 -9.39 1.00 -9.60
N ALA A 87 -8.75 0.70 -10.73
CA ALA A 87 -7.98 -0.53 -10.90
C ALA A 87 -6.69 -0.51 -10.07
N GLY A 88 -6.08 0.67 -9.88
CA GLY A 88 -4.76 0.81 -9.28
C GLY A 88 -3.67 0.11 -10.10
N CYS A 89 -2.42 0.56 -9.98
CA CYS A 89 -1.28 -0.06 -10.66
C CYS A 89 -0.25 -0.64 -9.70
N GLY A 90 -0.56 -0.70 -8.41
CA GLY A 90 0.30 -1.31 -7.40
C GLY A 90 -0.42 -1.67 -6.12
N THR A 91 0.22 -1.43 -4.98
CA THR A 91 -0.30 -1.78 -3.66
C THR A 91 -0.79 -0.54 -2.93
N MET A 92 -2.09 -0.47 -2.65
CA MET A 92 -2.67 0.49 -1.73
C MET A 92 -2.66 -0.06 -0.30
N ILE A 93 -2.05 0.68 0.63
CA ILE A 93 -2.00 0.35 2.06
C ILE A 93 -2.72 1.45 2.83
N VAL A 94 -3.73 1.05 3.62
CA VAL A 94 -4.56 1.95 4.43
C VAL A 94 -4.53 1.56 5.91
N GLY A 95 -5.06 2.41 6.78
CA GLY A 95 -5.27 2.06 8.19
C GLY A 95 -6.44 1.09 8.34
N ARG A 96 -6.49 0.32 9.43
CA ARG A 96 -7.58 -0.65 9.69
C ARG A 96 -8.97 -0.01 9.62
N LYS A 97 -9.12 1.18 10.24
CA LYS A 97 -10.35 1.96 10.19
C LYS A 97 -10.77 2.29 8.76
N GLU A 98 -9.82 2.77 7.96
CA GLU A 98 -10.07 3.15 6.57
C GLU A 98 -10.42 1.94 5.69
N LYS A 99 -9.77 0.79 5.92
CA LYS A 99 -10.11 -0.45 5.22
C LYS A 99 -11.55 -0.88 5.50
N ALA A 100 -12.00 -0.79 6.75
CA ALA A 100 -13.37 -1.11 7.08
C ALA A 100 -14.38 -0.17 6.40
N THR A 101 -14.09 1.13 6.34
CA THR A 101 -14.87 2.09 5.55
C THR A 101 -14.96 1.65 4.08
N TYR A 102 -13.83 1.26 3.47
CA TYR A 102 -13.77 0.78 2.09
C TYR A 102 -14.59 -0.50 1.85
N LEU A 103 -14.63 -1.39 2.84
CA LEU A 103 -15.36 -2.65 2.77
C LEU A 103 -16.82 -2.52 3.24
N GLY A 104 -17.25 -1.34 3.66
CA GLY A 104 -18.60 -1.10 4.18
C GLY A 104 -18.88 -1.83 5.50
N VAL A 105 -17.85 -2.10 6.30
CA VAL A 105 -17.96 -2.78 7.60
C VAL A 105 -17.83 -1.75 8.71
N ASP A 106 -18.73 -1.80 9.69
CA ASP A 106 -18.62 -0.95 10.87
C ASP A 106 -17.64 -1.57 11.87
N LEU A 107 -16.60 -0.81 12.23
CA LEU A 107 -15.65 -1.19 13.30
C LEU A 107 -16.03 -0.57 14.65
N ALA A 108 -17.21 0.05 14.79
CA ALA A 108 -17.75 0.42 16.08
C ALA A 108 -18.18 -0.84 16.86
N GLY A 109 -17.20 -1.47 17.52
CA GLY A 109 -17.36 -2.56 18.48
C GLY A 109 -16.26 -2.51 19.52
#